data_AF-A0A2M7CV35-F1
#
_entry.id   AF-A0A2M7CV35-F1
#
_cell.length_a   1.000
_cell.length_b   1.000
_cell.length_c   1.000
_cell.angle_alpha   90.00
_cell.angle_beta   90.00
_cell.angle_gamma   90.00
#
_symmetry.space_group_name_H-M   'P 1'
#
loop_
_entity.id
_entity.type
_entity.pdbx_description
1 polymer ?
#
loop_
_entity_poly.entity_id
_entity_poly.type
_entity_poly.pdbx_seq_one_letter_code
_entity_poly.pdbx_strand_id
1 'polypeptide(L)'
;MNRRLAGLAALLLTGLGPAPAATLSIVNGDGAGEGFNDATAVTAEGGNTGNTRGAQRLILFQRAAQLWGGQLASNQAIKVLAKFDPLFCTTGAAVLGSAGPDMVGTFPSPLPNYFTNT
;
A
#
# COMPACT_ATOMS: atom_id res chain seq x y z
N MET A 1 51.65 -17.82 37.80
CA MET A 1 51.77 -16.44 37.28
C MET A 1 51.88 -16.52 35.76
N ASN A 2 51.11 -15.70 35.03
CA ASN A 2 51.11 -15.47 33.57
C ASN A 2 50.04 -16.20 32.73
N ARG A 3 48.86 -15.58 32.70
CA ARG A 3 47.72 -15.81 31.79
C ARG A 3 47.87 -14.90 30.57
N ARG A 4 47.97 -15.41 29.34
CA ARG A 4 47.79 -14.66 28.07
C ARG A 4 47.43 -15.66 26.96
N LEU A 5 46.49 -15.48 26.05
CA LEU A 5 45.38 -14.55 25.81
C LEU A 5 44.56 -15.29 24.74
N ALA A 6 43.43 -15.92 25.09
CA ALA A 6 42.54 -16.51 24.10
C ALA A 6 41.62 -15.39 23.56
N GLY A 7 41.92 -14.91 22.35
CA GLY A 7 41.13 -13.89 21.67
C GLY A 7 39.83 -14.48 21.13
N LEU A 8 38.76 -14.38 21.91
CA LEU A 8 37.39 -14.56 21.41
C LEU A 8 37.00 -13.31 20.62
N ALA A 9 37.06 -13.40 19.29
CA ALA A 9 36.39 -12.44 18.42
C ALA A 9 34.87 -12.66 18.55
N ALA A 10 34.24 -11.92 19.45
CA ALA A 10 32.78 -11.86 19.53
C ALA A 10 32.26 -11.08 18.33
N LEU A 11 31.67 -11.80 17.37
CA LEU A 11 30.95 -11.22 16.25
C LEU A 11 29.69 -10.50 16.80
N LEU A 12 29.78 -9.19 17.00
CA LEU A 12 28.62 -8.34 17.29
C LEU A 12 27.71 -8.29 16.05
N LEU A 13 26.76 -9.22 15.98
CA LEU A 13 25.59 -9.14 15.11
C LEU A 13 24.58 -8.14 15.70
N THR A 14 24.92 -6.86 15.75
CA THR A 14 23.98 -5.81 16.17
C THR A 14 22.97 -5.55 15.04
N GLY A 15 21.82 -6.21 15.15
CA GLY A 15 20.49 -5.73 14.76
C GLY A 15 20.34 -5.07 13.39
N LEU A 16 20.27 -5.85 12.32
CA LEU A 16 19.41 -5.50 11.17
C LEU A 16 18.02 -6.09 11.44
N GLY A 17 17.22 -5.40 12.26
CA GLY A 17 15.78 -5.71 12.33
C GLY A 17 15.11 -5.38 10.99
N PRO A 18 14.05 -6.09 10.58
CA PRO A 18 13.33 -5.74 9.36
C PRO A 18 12.84 -4.29 9.44
N ALA A 19 13.02 -3.53 8.37
CA ALA A 19 12.43 -2.19 8.28
C ALA A 19 10.91 -2.30 8.44
N PRO A 20 10.25 -1.35 9.13
CA PRO A 20 8.81 -1.40 9.34
C PRO A 20 8.09 -1.33 7.99
N ALA A 21 7.34 -2.38 7.66
CA ALA A 21 6.50 -2.42 6.47
C ALA A 21 5.38 -1.37 6.57
N ALA A 22 5.16 -0.64 5.48
CA ALA A 22 4.11 0.36 5.40
C ALA A 22 2.72 -0.28 5.42
N THR A 23 1.78 0.35 6.11
CA THR A 23 0.37 -0.02 6.05
C THR A 23 -0.31 0.77 4.94
N LEU A 24 -0.74 0.11 3.87
CA LEU A 24 -1.52 0.71 2.80
C LEU A 24 -2.99 0.29 2.96
N SER A 25 -3.90 1.25 3.09
CA SER A 25 -5.35 1.01 3.13
C SER A 25 -6.04 1.57 1.90
N ILE A 26 -6.90 0.75 1.29
CA ILE A 26 -7.73 1.19 0.16
C ILE A 26 -8.92 1.97 0.71
N VAL A 27 -9.07 3.21 0.25
CA VAL A 27 -10.26 4.03 0.49
C VAL A 27 -11.12 3.93 -0.76
N ASN A 28 -12.30 3.33 -0.61
CA ASN A 28 -13.26 3.18 -1.70
C ASN A 28 -13.93 4.53 -1.97
N GLY A 29 -13.65 5.11 -3.14
CA GLY A 29 -14.24 6.36 -3.62
C GLY A 29 -15.41 6.18 -4.59
N ASP A 30 -15.80 4.94 -4.90
CA ASP A 30 -16.89 4.63 -5.82
C ASP A 30 -18.26 4.90 -5.17
N GLY A 31 -19.20 5.37 -5.98
CA GLY A 31 -20.63 5.40 -5.69
C GLY A 31 -21.28 4.01 -5.72
N ALA A 32 -22.60 3.95 -5.50
CA ALA A 32 -23.33 2.68 -5.50
C ALA A 32 -23.43 2.08 -6.92
N GLY A 33 -23.15 0.79 -7.06
CA GLY A 33 -23.32 0.06 -8.32
C GLY A 33 -22.17 0.18 -9.33
N GLU A 34 -21.08 0.87 -8.99
CA GLU A 34 -19.90 1.02 -9.86
C GLU A 34 -18.63 0.48 -9.21
N GLY A 35 -17.58 0.25 -10.00
CA GLY A 35 -16.24 -0.06 -9.49
C GLY A 35 -16.18 -1.18 -8.46
N PHE A 36 -15.72 -0.85 -7.25
CA PHE A 36 -15.67 -1.71 -6.07
C PHE A 36 -17.06 -2.05 -5.49
N ASN A 37 -18.07 -1.24 -5.78
CA ASN A 37 -19.46 -1.42 -5.35
C ASN A 37 -20.36 -2.04 -6.44
N ASP A 38 -19.78 -2.52 -7.56
CA ASP A 38 -20.50 -3.25 -8.60
C ASP A 38 -21.07 -4.57 -8.03
N ALA A 39 -22.39 -4.62 -7.90
CA ALA A 39 -23.13 -5.74 -7.31
C ALA A 39 -23.37 -6.91 -8.29
N THR A 40 -22.85 -6.84 -9.52
CA THR A 40 -23.01 -7.93 -10.51
C THR A 40 -22.45 -9.22 -9.94
N ALA A 41 -23.31 -10.22 -9.77
CA ALA A 41 -22.91 -11.53 -9.25
C ALA A 41 -21.93 -12.22 -10.20
N VAL A 42 -20.84 -12.75 -9.65
CA VAL A 42 -19.83 -13.53 -10.36
C VAL A 42 -19.37 -14.68 -9.48
N THR A 43 -18.95 -15.78 -10.10
CA THR A 43 -18.33 -16.90 -9.37
C THR A 43 -16.92 -16.51 -8.91
N ALA A 44 -16.49 -17.06 -7.79
CA ALA A 44 -15.10 -16.93 -7.32
C ALA A 44 -14.11 -17.44 -8.38
N GLU A 45 -12.99 -16.75 -8.54
CA GLU A 45 -11.96 -17.07 -9.53
C GLU A 45 -10.55 -16.81 -8.96
N GLY A 46 -9.57 -17.65 -9.30
CA GLY A 46 -8.15 -17.36 -9.04
C GLY A 46 -7.78 -17.18 -7.55
N GLY A 47 -8.54 -17.77 -6.64
CA GLY A 47 -8.37 -17.57 -5.18
C GLY A 47 -9.02 -16.30 -4.63
N ASN A 48 -9.71 -15.52 -5.47
CA ASN A 48 -10.52 -14.38 -5.06
C ASN A 48 -11.93 -14.85 -4.65
N THR A 49 -12.25 -14.74 -3.36
CA THR A 49 -13.50 -15.24 -2.78
C THR A 49 -14.68 -14.29 -2.95
N GLY A 50 -14.51 -13.14 -3.61
CA GLY A 50 -15.59 -12.20 -3.88
C GLY A 50 -16.67 -12.82 -4.77
N ASN A 51 -17.93 -12.59 -4.42
CA ASN A 51 -19.12 -13.09 -5.15
C ASN A 51 -19.82 -12.00 -5.99
N THR A 52 -19.31 -10.77 -5.96
CA THR A 52 -19.68 -9.71 -6.89
C THR A 52 -18.42 -9.18 -7.58
N ARG A 53 -18.59 -8.60 -8.77
CA ARG A 53 -17.46 -8.03 -9.52
C ARG A 53 -16.74 -6.94 -8.72
N GLY A 54 -17.50 -6.10 -8.01
CA GLY A 54 -16.94 -5.07 -7.14
C GLY A 54 -16.14 -5.65 -5.97
N ALA A 55 -16.68 -6.67 -5.29
CA ALA A 55 -15.97 -7.35 -4.21
C ALA A 55 -14.66 -7.97 -4.70
N GLN A 56 -14.66 -8.60 -5.87
CA GLN A 56 -13.44 -9.17 -6.44
C GLN A 56 -12.39 -8.10 -6.75
N ARG A 57 -12.79 -6.96 -7.35
CA ARG A 57 -11.88 -5.83 -7.60
C ARG A 57 -11.27 -5.30 -6.30
N LEU A 58 -12.08 -5.14 -5.25
CA LEU A 58 -11.62 -4.63 -3.96
C LEU A 58 -10.62 -5.58 -3.30
N ILE A 59 -10.91 -6.88 -3.29
CA ILE A 59 -10.01 -7.91 -2.76
C ILE A 59 -8.66 -7.89 -3.50
N LEU A 60 -8.70 -7.75 -4.83
CA LEU A 60 -7.48 -7.67 -5.65
C LEU A 60 -6.66 -6.41 -5.32
N PHE A 61 -7.32 -5.27 -5.16
CA PHE A 61 -6.66 -4.02 -4.77
C PHE A 61 -6.05 -4.10 -3.37
N GLN A 62 -6.75 -4.70 -2.41
CA GLN A 62 -6.23 -4.95 -1.07
C GLN A 62 -5.02 -5.89 -1.11
N ARG A 63 -5.06 -6.94 -1.94
CA ARG A 63 -3.91 -7.83 -2.13
C ARG A 63 -2.71 -7.09 -2.71
N ALA A 64 -2.92 -6.22 -3.69
CA ALA A 64 -1.86 -5.38 -4.24
C ALA A 64 -1.27 -4.43 -3.18
N ALA A 65 -2.12 -3.79 -2.37
CA ALA A 65 -1.69 -2.92 -1.27
C ALA A 65 -0.84 -3.66 -0.23
N GLN A 66 -1.19 -4.90 0.11
CA GLN A 66 -0.37 -5.74 1.02
C GLN A 66 1.01 -6.03 0.46
N LEU A 67 1.09 -6.38 -0.84
CA LEU A 67 2.37 -6.65 -1.50
C LEU A 67 3.26 -5.41 -1.53
N TRP A 68 2.69 -4.25 -1.88
CA TRP A 68 3.43 -2.99 -1.90
C TRP A 68 3.82 -2.51 -0.51
N GLY A 69 2.93 -2.62 0.48
CA GLY A 69 3.23 -2.24 1.86
C GLY A 69 4.41 -3.01 2.45
N GLY A 70 4.56 -4.30 2.09
CA GLY A 70 5.71 -5.12 2.48
C GLY A 70 7.05 -4.65 1.91
N GLN A 71 7.07 -3.82 0.86
CA GLN A 71 8.29 -3.31 0.24
C GLN A 71 8.67 -1.89 0.69
N LEU A 72 7.75 -1.19 1.36
CA LEU A 72 7.91 0.22 1.73
C LEU A 72 8.26 0.34 3.21
N ALA A 73 9.33 1.06 3.52
CA ALA A 73 9.70 1.38 4.90
C ALA A 73 8.94 2.63 5.38
N SER A 74 7.88 2.45 6.16
CA SER A 74 7.10 3.57 6.71
C SER A 74 6.40 3.16 8.00
N ASN A 75 6.43 4.05 8.99
CA ASN A 75 5.60 3.94 10.19
C ASN A 75 4.26 4.69 10.06
N GLN A 76 4.03 5.38 8.94
CA GLN A 76 2.80 6.10 8.67
C GLN A 76 1.84 5.23 7.86
N ALA A 77 0.55 5.29 8.20
CA ALA A 77 -0.49 4.69 7.40
C ALA A 77 -0.69 5.48 6.09
N ILE A 78 -0.63 4.79 4.96
CA ILE A 78 -0.81 5.35 3.62
C ILE A 78 -2.23 5.01 3.17
N LYS A 79 -3.03 6.03 2.85
CA LYS A 79 -4.37 5.86 2.32
C LYS A 79 -4.34 5.98 0.81
N VAL A 80 -4.89 5.00 0.11
CA VAL A 80 -5.00 4.98 -1.35
C VAL A 80 -6.47 5.13 -1.71
N LEU A 81 -6.88 6.36 -2.08
CA LEU A 81 -8.20 6.60 -2.66
C LEU A 81 -8.23 6.00 -4.08
N ALA A 82 -9.21 5.16 -4.35
CA ALA A 82 -9.37 4.53 -5.65
C ALA A 82 -10.85 4.52 -6.06
N LYS A 83 -11.07 4.68 -7.37
CA LYS A 83 -12.37 4.74 -8.03
C LYS A 83 -12.28 4.21 -9.47
N PHE A 84 -13.38 3.75 -10.03
CA PHE A 84 -13.54 3.26 -11.39
C PHE A 84 -14.37 4.23 -12.25
N ASP A 85 -14.10 5.53 -12.10
CA ASP A 85 -14.71 6.56 -12.94
C ASP A 85 -14.28 6.39 -14.42
N PRO A 86 -15.15 6.70 -15.38
CA PRO A 86 -14.79 6.72 -16.78
C PRO A 86 -13.60 7.64 -17.05
N LEU A 87 -12.60 7.11 -17.75
CA LEU A 87 -11.50 7.88 -18.32
C LEU A 87 -11.69 8.04 -19.83
N PHE A 88 -10.88 8.88 -20.46
CA PHE A 88 -10.93 9.10 -21.91
C PHE A 88 -10.85 7.76 -22.67
N CYS A 89 -11.79 7.55 -23.58
CA CYS A 89 -11.89 6.34 -24.39
C CYS A 89 -12.48 6.67 -25.77
N THR A 90 -11.83 6.19 -26.83
CA THR A 90 -12.23 6.27 -28.23
C THR A 90 -11.94 4.93 -28.91
N THR A 91 -12.43 4.74 -30.14
CA THR A 91 -12.21 3.51 -30.92
C THR A 91 -10.73 3.15 -31.12
N GLY A 92 -9.82 4.14 -31.11
CA GLY A 92 -8.38 3.93 -31.35
C GLY A 92 -7.46 4.19 -30.15
N ALA A 93 -7.97 4.73 -29.04
CA ALA A 93 -7.16 5.10 -27.88
C ALA A 93 -7.98 5.19 -26.59
N ALA A 94 -7.41 4.74 -25.48
CA ALA A 94 -8.03 4.84 -24.16
C ALA A 94 -6.97 5.05 -23.06
N VAL A 95 -7.36 5.71 -21.97
CA VAL A 95 -6.56 5.79 -20.74
C VAL A 95 -6.98 4.63 -19.84
N LEU A 96 -6.06 3.70 -19.56
CA LEU A 96 -6.33 2.51 -18.76
C LEU A 96 -6.33 2.77 -17.25
N GLY A 97 -5.71 3.88 -16.82
CA GLY A 97 -5.64 4.29 -15.43
C GLY A 97 -4.90 5.63 -15.29
N SER A 98 -5.24 6.36 -14.24
CA SER A 98 -4.56 7.59 -13.84
C SER A 98 -4.41 7.60 -12.33
N ALA A 99 -3.25 8.02 -11.85
CA ALA A 99 -2.93 8.05 -10.43
C ALA A 99 -2.08 9.28 -10.11
N GLY A 100 -2.25 9.79 -8.89
CA GLY A 100 -1.50 10.93 -8.38
C GLY A 100 -1.87 11.22 -6.93
N PRO A 101 -1.13 12.11 -6.26
CA PRO A 101 -1.51 12.60 -4.95
C PRO A 101 -2.78 13.45 -5.04
N ASP A 102 -3.68 13.30 -4.06
CA ASP A 102 -4.88 14.15 -3.94
C ASP A 102 -4.52 15.61 -3.60
N MET A 103 -3.41 15.80 -2.88
CA MET A 103 -2.83 17.10 -2.58
C MET A 103 -1.30 17.01 -2.48
N VAL A 104 -0.61 18.08 -2.90
CA VAL A 104 0.83 18.25 -2.68
C VAL A 104 1.02 19.48 -1.80
N GLY A 105 1.49 19.26 -0.57
CA GLY A 105 1.84 20.34 0.35
C GLY A 105 3.31 20.70 0.26
N THR A 106 3.64 21.98 0.33
CA THR A 106 5.00 22.45 0.62
C THR A 106 5.17 22.55 2.13
N PHE A 107 6.20 21.90 2.67
CA PHE A 107 6.57 22.06 4.06
C PHE A 107 7.74 23.06 4.14
N PRO A 108 7.68 24.10 4.99
CA PRO A 108 8.84 24.95 5.22
C PRO A 108 9.98 24.12 5.83
N SER A 109 11.20 24.34 5.33
CA SER A 109 12.41 23.74 5.88
C SER A 109 12.94 24.58 7.06
N PRO A 110 13.43 23.97 8.15
CA PRO A 110 13.42 22.54 8.46
C PRO A 110 12.03 22.08 8.92
N LEU A 111 11.64 20.85 8.56
CA LEU A 111 10.35 20.26 8.94
C LEU A 111 10.18 20.33 10.47
N PRO A 112 9.27 21.16 11.01
CA PRO A 112 8.82 20.97 12.37
C PRO A 112 8.09 19.63 12.40
N ASN A 113 8.15 18.93 13.53
CA ASN A 113 7.63 17.57 13.73
C ASN A 113 6.09 17.50 13.64
N TYR A 114 5.46 17.97 12.57
CA TYR A 114 3.99 18.11 12.46
C TYR A 114 3.25 16.77 12.33
N PHE A 115 3.98 15.65 12.20
CA PHE A 115 3.42 14.31 12.40
C PHE A 115 3.80 13.78 13.80
N THR A 116 3.48 14.52 14.85
CA THR A 116 3.36 13.92 16.19
C THR A 116 2.00 13.27 16.29
N ASN A 117 2.03 11.94 16.45
CA ASN A 117 0.89 11.08 16.72
C ASN A 117 0.12 11.56 17.97
N THR A 118 -1.07 12.11 17.76
CA THR A 118 -2.15 12.20 18.76
C THR A 118 -3.40 11.58 18.16
#